data_AF-A0A195DHG0-F1
#
_entry.id   AF-A0A195DHG0-F1
#
_cell.length_a   1.000
_cell.length_b   1.000
_cell.length_c   1.000
_cell.angle_alpha   90.00
_cell.angle_beta   90.00
_cell.angle_gamma   90.00
#
_symmetry.space_group_name_H-M   'P 1'
#
loop_
_entity.id
_entity.type
_entity.pdbx_description
1 polymer ?
#
loop_
_entity_poly.entity_id
_entity_poly.type
_entity_poly.pdbx_seq_one_letter_code
_entity_poly.pdbx_strand_id
1 'polypeptide(L)'
;MATAKFKETSPYVKPKPSPPEDDYLYKKYLEHFALKAEKEPIIKVALFGVGRAGTIHLATMNSNKRVQILYIVDDIESNWQNLRKYWHLDNVTFLNSKQSDKVFKDPNVDAVFVASPTYTHEGIVIKALEAKKAVFCEKPIAEDRPSTVKCYEMAKKVGKPLFSAFNRRFDPSYSNLKERVRKGEVGHVHMIKTVSRDSPLPSLDYLKVSGAIFHDCLVHDIDMITWVLGEYPDKVSVLAHANIPEIKAIGDFDTVAVNLHFPSGTVGMIDLSRNSSYGYDQRLEAFGPKGMLQATNEQFHSVHSYNELQGITTAPIFYSFASRFMNGYLREFDHFLDVVHGKVESEVNSKDVLAVSKIATACEESARMGKVVELTWTKDELPFNL
;
A
#
# COMPACT_ATOMS: atom_id res chain seq x y z
N MET A 1 35.67 -7.36 -45.47
CA MET A 1 34.27 -6.96 -45.26
C MET A 1 33.92 -7.14 -43.79
N ALA A 2 33.63 -6.04 -43.09
CA ALA A 2 33.38 -6.03 -41.64
C ALA A 2 32.21 -6.95 -41.24
N THR A 3 31.18 -7.07 -42.07
CA THR A 3 29.96 -7.83 -41.77
C THR A 3 30.10 -9.35 -41.85
N ALA A 4 31.07 -9.89 -42.61
CA ALA A 4 31.25 -11.34 -42.72
C ALA A 4 31.97 -11.95 -41.50
N LYS A 5 32.78 -11.15 -40.79
CA LYS A 5 33.52 -11.56 -39.58
C LYS A 5 32.66 -11.60 -38.31
N PHE A 6 31.44 -11.04 -38.36
CA PHE A 6 30.48 -11.01 -37.25
C PHE A 6 29.19 -11.79 -37.56
N LYS A 7 29.26 -12.81 -38.44
CA LYS A 7 28.15 -13.75 -38.59
C LYS A 7 28.01 -14.55 -37.30
N GLU A 8 27.19 -14.04 -36.40
CA GLU A 8 26.78 -14.77 -35.21
C GLU A 8 26.00 -16.03 -35.58
N THR A 9 25.97 -17.00 -34.68
CA THR A 9 25.04 -18.11 -34.75
C THR A 9 23.62 -17.59 -34.90
N SER A 10 22.85 -18.27 -35.78
CA SER A 10 21.47 -17.91 -36.07
C SER A 10 20.68 -17.65 -34.77
N PRO A 11 19.94 -16.54 -34.68
CA PRO A 11 19.13 -16.22 -33.50
C PRO A 11 18.06 -17.30 -33.21
N TYR A 12 17.74 -18.14 -34.19
CA TYR A 12 16.81 -19.26 -34.05
C TYR A 12 17.41 -20.52 -33.41
N VAL A 13 18.74 -20.59 -33.27
CA VAL A 13 19.45 -21.71 -32.64
C VAL A 13 19.81 -21.39 -31.18
N LYS A 14 19.82 -20.10 -30.81
CA LYS A 14 20.01 -19.69 -29.41
C LYS A 14 18.79 -20.11 -28.57
N PRO A 15 18.97 -20.53 -27.31
CA PRO A 15 17.86 -20.72 -26.39
C PRO A 15 16.99 -19.46 -26.36
N LYS A 16 15.66 -19.63 -26.41
CA LYS A 16 14.75 -18.49 -26.30
C LYS A 16 14.92 -17.88 -24.90
N PRO A 17 15.10 -16.56 -24.78
CA PRO A 17 15.13 -15.91 -23.48
C PRO A 17 13.76 -16.07 -22.81
N SER A 18 13.78 -16.25 -21.49
CA SER A 18 12.57 -16.18 -20.67
C SER A 18 12.09 -14.73 -20.54
N PRO A 19 10.78 -14.49 -20.37
CA PRO A 19 10.28 -13.17 -20.00
C PRO A 19 10.87 -12.72 -18.64
N PRO A 20 10.93 -11.40 -18.36
CA PRO A 20 11.31 -10.90 -17.04
C PRO A 20 10.40 -11.48 -15.94
N GLU A 21 11.00 -11.95 -14.83
CA GLU A 21 10.23 -12.53 -13.71
C GLU A 21 9.32 -11.50 -13.02
N ASP A 22 9.70 -10.21 -13.07
CA ASP A 22 8.98 -9.11 -12.42
C ASP A 22 7.79 -8.57 -13.25
N ASP A 23 7.58 -9.07 -14.48
CA ASP A 23 6.41 -8.72 -15.30
C ASP A 23 5.17 -9.49 -14.83
N TYR A 24 4.58 -9.00 -13.74
CA TYR A 24 3.38 -9.55 -13.12
C TYR A 24 2.22 -9.71 -14.11
N LEU A 25 2.01 -8.73 -15.00
CA LEU A 25 0.88 -8.75 -15.94
C LEU A 25 1.08 -9.82 -17.01
N TYR A 26 2.31 -10.00 -17.51
CA TYR A 26 2.60 -11.08 -18.45
C TYR A 26 2.47 -12.45 -17.79
N LYS A 27 2.90 -12.60 -16.53
CA LYS A 27 2.68 -13.84 -15.76
C LYS A 27 1.19 -14.17 -15.64
N LYS A 28 0.35 -13.19 -15.31
CA LYS A 28 -1.12 -13.36 -15.28
C LYS A 28 -1.71 -13.72 -16.64
N TYR A 29 -1.23 -13.07 -17.69
CA TYR A 29 -1.62 -13.43 -19.06
C TYR A 29 -1.31 -14.89 -19.37
N LEU A 30 -0.12 -15.39 -19.02
CA LEU A 30 0.25 -16.78 -19.23
C LEU A 30 -0.60 -17.76 -18.42
N GLU A 31 -0.97 -17.43 -17.18
CA GLU A 31 -1.89 -18.22 -16.36
C GLU A 31 -3.28 -18.34 -17.01
N HIS A 32 -3.81 -17.23 -17.51
CA HIS A 32 -5.07 -17.20 -18.26
C HIS A 32 -4.97 -17.96 -19.58
N PHE A 33 -3.88 -17.76 -20.34
CA PHE A 33 -3.66 -18.39 -21.64
C PHE A 33 -3.52 -19.91 -21.53
N ALA A 34 -2.83 -20.38 -20.48
CA ALA A 34 -2.69 -21.80 -20.20
C ALA A 34 -3.99 -22.47 -19.74
N LEU A 35 -5.08 -21.69 -19.57
CA LEU A 35 -6.36 -22.15 -19.03
C LEU A 35 -6.16 -22.97 -17.76
N LYS A 36 -5.18 -22.59 -16.92
CA LYS A 36 -4.96 -23.27 -15.65
C LYS A 36 -6.23 -23.10 -14.82
N ALA A 37 -7.06 -24.13 -14.81
CA ALA A 37 -8.20 -24.19 -13.91
C ALA A 37 -7.64 -24.12 -12.49
N GLU A 38 -8.01 -23.09 -11.75
CA GLU A 38 -7.65 -22.99 -10.35
C GLU A 38 -8.22 -24.22 -9.64
N LYS A 39 -7.33 -25.09 -9.13
CA LYS A 39 -7.71 -26.22 -8.27
C LYS A 39 -8.04 -25.77 -6.85
N GLU A 40 -7.88 -24.47 -6.57
CA GLU A 40 -8.03 -23.90 -5.25
C GLU A 40 -9.50 -23.64 -4.92
N PRO A 41 -9.89 -23.80 -3.65
CA PRO A 41 -11.21 -23.38 -3.21
C PRO A 41 -11.40 -21.87 -3.41
N ILE A 42 -12.55 -21.47 -3.92
CA ILE A 42 -12.91 -20.05 -4.00
C ILE A 42 -13.07 -19.50 -2.57
N ILE A 43 -12.41 -18.39 -2.27
CA ILE A 43 -12.53 -17.68 -0.98
C ILE A 43 -13.79 -16.83 -1.00
N LYS A 44 -14.72 -17.11 -0.10
CA LYS A 44 -15.97 -16.35 0.03
C LYS A 44 -15.79 -15.19 0.99
N VAL A 45 -16.10 -13.98 0.54
CA VAL A 45 -15.72 -12.75 1.25
C VAL A 45 -16.92 -11.87 1.60
N ALA A 46 -16.72 -11.03 2.62
CA ALA A 46 -17.54 -9.88 2.90
C ALA A 46 -16.72 -8.59 2.81
N LEU A 47 -17.24 -7.57 2.14
CA LEU A 47 -16.61 -6.25 2.03
C LEU A 47 -17.35 -5.24 2.91
N PHE A 48 -16.63 -4.60 3.83
CA PHE A 48 -17.13 -3.51 4.66
C PHE A 48 -16.63 -2.18 4.10
N GLY A 49 -17.56 -1.31 3.69
CA GLY A 49 -17.29 -0.02 3.08
C GLY A 49 -17.04 -0.11 1.58
N VAL A 50 -17.81 0.67 0.81
CA VAL A 50 -17.64 0.85 -0.65
C VAL A 50 -17.34 2.32 -0.96
N GLY A 51 -16.45 2.91 -0.15
CA GLY A 51 -15.89 4.24 -0.37
C GLY A 51 -14.78 4.23 -1.42
N ARG A 52 -13.82 5.17 -1.31
CA ARG A 52 -12.71 5.30 -2.26
C ARG A 52 -11.87 4.02 -2.40
N ALA A 53 -11.34 3.51 -1.28
CA ALA A 53 -10.55 2.27 -1.27
C ALA A 53 -11.43 1.03 -1.47
N GLY A 54 -12.60 0.98 -0.82
CA GLY A 54 -13.55 -0.12 -0.98
C GLY A 54 -13.98 -0.37 -2.43
N THR A 55 -14.11 0.68 -3.24
CA THR A 55 -14.43 0.55 -4.68
C THR A 55 -13.29 -0.08 -5.48
N ILE A 56 -12.03 0.19 -5.14
CA ILE A 56 -10.85 -0.44 -5.76
C ILE A 56 -10.86 -1.95 -5.46
N HIS A 57 -11.10 -2.30 -4.19
CA HIS A 57 -11.20 -3.69 -3.75
C HIS A 57 -12.39 -4.39 -4.38
N LEU A 58 -13.56 -3.74 -4.45
CA LEU A 58 -14.75 -4.29 -5.13
C LEU A 58 -14.48 -4.59 -6.61
N ALA A 59 -13.84 -3.67 -7.34
CA ALA A 59 -13.49 -3.88 -8.75
C ALA A 59 -12.53 -5.08 -8.92
N THR A 60 -11.55 -5.20 -8.03
CA THR A 60 -10.59 -6.32 -8.01
C THR A 60 -11.28 -7.64 -7.70
N MET A 61 -12.10 -7.69 -6.64
CA MET A 61 -12.87 -8.88 -6.27
C MET A 61 -13.80 -9.34 -7.39
N ASN A 62 -14.53 -8.41 -8.02
CA ASN A 62 -15.52 -8.74 -9.05
C ASN A 62 -14.90 -9.30 -10.33
N SER A 63 -13.61 -9.03 -10.56
CA SER A 63 -12.86 -9.54 -11.72
C SER A 63 -11.96 -10.74 -11.39
N ASN A 64 -11.87 -11.14 -10.12
CA ASN A 64 -10.97 -12.20 -9.66
C ASN A 64 -11.74 -13.51 -9.40
N LYS A 65 -11.33 -14.59 -10.08
CA LYS A 65 -12.00 -15.91 -10.01
C LYS A 65 -11.75 -16.66 -8.71
N ARG A 66 -10.73 -16.25 -7.95
CA ARG A 66 -10.37 -16.84 -6.64
C ARG A 66 -11.30 -16.43 -5.52
N VAL A 67 -12.18 -15.44 -5.77
CA VAL A 67 -13.03 -14.84 -4.75
C VAL A 67 -14.49 -14.82 -5.19
N GLN A 68 -15.37 -15.02 -4.22
CA GLN A 68 -16.82 -14.79 -4.37
C GLN A 68 -17.27 -13.82 -3.29
N ILE A 69 -17.87 -12.70 -3.70
CA ILE A 69 -18.47 -11.75 -2.75
C ILE A 69 -19.82 -12.31 -2.30
N LEU A 70 -20.00 -12.51 -0.99
CA LEU A 70 -21.28 -12.89 -0.39
C LEU A 70 -22.02 -11.69 0.19
N TYR A 71 -21.28 -10.78 0.82
CA TYR A 71 -21.84 -9.63 1.52
C TYR A 71 -21.11 -8.34 1.17
N ILE A 72 -21.89 -7.28 1.05
CA ILE A 72 -21.41 -5.89 1.12
C ILE A 72 -22.07 -5.24 2.33
N VAL A 73 -21.27 -4.61 3.18
CA VAL A 73 -21.73 -3.88 4.36
C VAL A 73 -21.41 -2.41 4.20
N ASP A 74 -22.42 -1.56 4.08
CA ASP A 74 -22.28 -0.11 3.98
C ASP A 74 -23.52 0.60 4.54
N ASP A 75 -23.34 1.77 5.17
CA ASP A 75 -24.45 2.54 5.74
C ASP A 75 -25.12 3.50 4.73
N ILE A 76 -24.52 3.68 3.54
CA ILE A 76 -25.09 4.49 2.46
C ILE A 76 -26.00 3.61 1.57
N GLU A 77 -27.14 3.21 2.12
CA GLU A 77 -28.09 2.29 1.45
C GLU A 77 -28.60 2.83 0.10
N SER A 78 -28.67 4.16 -0.05
CA SER A 78 -29.10 4.82 -1.29
C SER A 78 -28.23 4.48 -2.50
N ASN A 79 -26.96 4.09 -2.30
CA ASN A 79 -26.06 3.73 -3.38
C ASN A 79 -26.23 2.27 -3.86
N TRP A 80 -26.87 1.41 -3.06
CA TRP A 80 -26.89 -0.03 -3.31
C TRP A 80 -27.49 -0.40 -4.67
N GLN A 81 -28.62 0.19 -5.06
CA GLN A 81 -29.27 -0.15 -6.34
C GLN A 81 -28.37 0.16 -7.55
N ASN A 82 -27.62 1.27 -7.50
CA ASN A 82 -26.68 1.64 -8.55
C ASN A 82 -25.46 0.71 -8.56
N LEU A 83 -24.89 0.41 -7.39
CA LEU A 83 -23.76 -0.51 -7.25
C LEU A 83 -24.14 -1.91 -7.76
N ARG A 84 -25.29 -2.43 -7.33
CA ARG A 84 -25.80 -3.75 -7.73
C ARG A 84 -25.93 -3.86 -9.24
N LYS A 85 -26.55 -2.86 -9.88
CA LYS A 85 -26.75 -2.83 -11.33
C LYS A 85 -25.43 -2.72 -12.09
N TYR A 86 -24.53 -1.84 -11.66
CA TYR A 86 -23.27 -1.57 -12.37
C TYR A 86 -22.29 -2.74 -12.29
N TRP A 87 -22.16 -3.35 -11.10
CA TRP A 87 -21.21 -4.43 -10.84
C TRP A 87 -21.80 -5.83 -10.98
N HIS A 88 -23.08 -5.95 -11.36
CA HIS A 88 -23.80 -7.23 -11.50
C HIS A 88 -23.84 -8.07 -10.21
N LEU A 89 -24.13 -7.42 -9.08
CA LEU A 89 -24.05 -8.02 -7.74
C LEU A 89 -25.36 -8.72 -7.32
N ASP A 90 -26.06 -9.37 -8.26
CA ASP A 90 -27.39 -9.94 -8.02
C ASP A 90 -27.41 -11.06 -6.96
N ASN A 91 -26.27 -11.73 -6.78
CA ASN A 91 -26.10 -12.79 -5.79
C ASN A 91 -25.41 -12.31 -4.50
N VAL A 92 -25.22 -11.00 -4.34
CA VAL A 92 -24.59 -10.40 -3.15
C VAL A 92 -25.65 -9.83 -2.23
N THR A 93 -25.55 -10.12 -0.94
CA THR A 93 -26.44 -9.55 0.06
C THR A 93 -25.87 -8.22 0.58
N PHE A 94 -26.63 -7.15 0.41
CA PHE A 94 -26.30 -5.86 1.01
C PHE A 94 -26.84 -5.78 2.45
N LEU A 95 -26.02 -5.27 3.36
CA LEU A 95 -26.33 -5.06 4.77
C LEU A 95 -25.87 -3.66 5.19
N ASN A 96 -26.55 -3.06 6.16
CA ASN A 96 -25.98 -1.92 6.89
C ASN A 96 -25.18 -2.39 8.12
N SER A 97 -24.46 -1.48 8.78
CA SER A 97 -23.59 -1.78 9.91
C SER A 97 -24.33 -2.46 11.07
N LYS A 98 -25.60 -2.11 11.31
CA LYS A 98 -26.45 -2.72 12.36
C LYS A 98 -26.78 -4.18 12.09
N GLN A 99 -26.69 -4.61 10.83
CA GLN A 99 -26.98 -5.99 10.40
C GLN A 99 -25.70 -6.81 10.17
N SER A 100 -24.52 -6.20 10.34
CA SER A 100 -23.21 -6.80 10.05
C SER A 100 -22.92 -8.09 10.82
N ASP A 101 -23.53 -8.30 11.99
CA ASP A 101 -23.38 -9.54 12.77
C ASP A 101 -23.77 -10.80 11.98
N LYS A 102 -24.59 -10.68 10.93
CA LYS A 102 -24.89 -11.79 10.00
C LYS A 102 -23.62 -12.30 9.31
N VAL A 103 -22.71 -11.41 8.92
CA VAL A 103 -21.44 -11.76 8.28
C VAL A 103 -20.62 -12.62 9.22
N PHE A 104 -20.44 -12.20 10.48
CA PHE A 104 -19.61 -12.90 11.44
C PHE A 104 -20.19 -14.27 11.81
N LYS A 105 -21.52 -14.42 11.80
CA LYS A 105 -22.22 -15.68 12.11
C LYS A 105 -22.33 -16.64 10.92
N ASP A 106 -22.14 -16.19 9.68
CA ASP A 106 -22.18 -17.06 8.52
C ASP A 106 -20.92 -17.95 8.44
N PRO A 107 -21.06 -19.29 8.48
CA PRO A 107 -19.94 -20.22 8.31
C PRO A 107 -19.40 -20.24 6.87
N ASN A 108 -20.13 -19.68 5.89
CA ASN A 108 -19.68 -19.61 4.50
C ASN A 108 -18.74 -18.44 4.22
N VAL A 109 -18.56 -17.49 5.14
CA VAL A 109 -17.64 -16.36 4.95
C VAL A 109 -16.25 -16.76 5.45
N ASP A 110 -15.29 -16.83 4.54
CA ASP A 110 -13.90 -17.23 4.81
C ASP A 110 -13.05 -16.02 5.25
N ALA A 111 -13.27 -14.86 4.62
CA ALA A 111 -12.51 -13.65 4.87
C ALA A 111 -13.37 -12.37 4.88
N VAL A 112 -12.90 -11.36 5.59
CA VAL A 112 -13.51 -10.04 5.69
C VAL A 112 -12.51 -8.99 5.19
N PHE A 113 -12.97 -8.13 4.29
CA PHE A 113 -12.24 -6.95 3.82
C PHE A 113 -12.84 -5.72 4.48
N VAL A 114 -12.00 -4.96 5.18
CA VAL A 114 -12.38 -3.77 5.93
C VAL A 114 -11.81 -2.54 5.22
N ALA A 115 -12.67 -1.78 4.55
CA ALA A 115 -12.36 -0.53 3.87
C ALA A 115 -13.39 0.57 4.23
N SER A 116 -14.00 0.44 5.41
CA SER A 116 -14.90 1.40 6.04
C SER A 116 -14.10 2.53 6.70
N PRO A 117 -14.72 3.53 7.35
CA PRO A 117 -13.97 4.55 8.08
C PRO A 117 -13.16 3.96 9.24
N THR A 118 -11.97 4.52 9.51
CA THR A 118 -10.99 4.00 10.50
C THR A 118 -11.58 3.72 11.88
N TYR A 119 -12.45 4.59 12.40
CA TYR A 119 -13.10 4.42 13.71
C TYR A 119 -13.94 3.13 13.84
N THR A 120 -14.26 2.49 12.72
CA THR A 120 -15.01 1.21 12.70
C THR A 120 -14.10 -0.02 12.63
N HIS A 121 -12.82 0.15 12.28
CA HIS A 121 -11.94 -0.96 11.93
C HIS A 121 -11.76 -1.94 13.10
N GLU A 122 -11.36 -1.46 14.28
CA GLU A 122 -11.09 -2.33 15.44
C GLU A 122 -12.26 -3.26 15.74
N GLY A 123 -13.48 -2.71 15.82
CA GLY A 123 -14.68 -3.48 16.11
C GLY A 123 -14.98 -4.56 15.06
N ILE A 124 -14.81 -4.25 13.78
CA ILE A 124 -15.03 -5.19 12.68
C ILE A 124 -13.94 -6.28 12.68
N VAL A 125 -12.68 -5.87 12.82
CA VAL A 125 -11.50 -6.76 12.84
C VAL A 125 -11.62 -7.77 13.99
N ILE A 126 -11.87 -7.31 15.22
CA ILE A 126 -12.00 -8.19 16.38
C ILE A 126 -13.15 -9.19 16.19
N LYS A 127 -14.34 -8.73 15.79
CA LYS A 127 -15.50 -9.62 15.56
C LYS A 127 -15.24 -10.66 14.47
N ALA A 128 -14.58 -10.26 13.38
CA ALA A 128 -14.23 -11.18 12.29
C ALA A 128 -13.23 -12.25 12.75
N LEU A 129 -12.19 -11.85 13.48
CA LEU A 129 -11.17 -12.76 14.03
C LEU A 129 -11.77 -13.71 15.08
N GLU A 130 -12.61 -13.22 15.98
CA GLU A 130 -13.35 -14.06 16.95
C GLU A 130 -14.23 -15.10 16.26
N ALA A 131 -14.82 -14.72 15.12
CA ALA A 131 -15.56 -15.62 14.23
C ALA A 131 -14.66 -16.51 13.33
N LYS A 132 -13.34 -16.53 13.59
CA LYS A 132 -12.31 -17.32 12.88
C LYS A 132 -12.22 -17.04 11.38
N LYS A 133 -12.47 -15.80 10.98
CA LYS A 133 -12.35 -15.33 9.58
C LYS A 133 -10.99 -14.69 9.37
N ALA A 134 -10.41 -14.84 8.18
CA ALA A 134 -9.24 -14.06 7.80
C ALA A 134 -9.65 -12.58 7.59
N VAL A 135 -8.74 -11.65 7.84
CA VAL A 135 -9.06 -10.21 7.74
C VAL A 135 -8.02 -9.50 6.87
N PHE A 136 -8.51 -8.82 5.85
CA PHE A 136 -7.80 -7.76 5.12
C PHE A 136 -8.34 -6.42 5.61
N CYS A 137 -7.50 -5.51 6.04
CA CYS A 137 -7.93 -4.22 6.56
C CYS A 137 -7.09 -3.09 5.97
N GLU A 138 -7.79 -2.08 5.45
CA GLU A 138 -7.18 -0.81 5.08
C GLU A 138 -6.42 -0.21 6.26
N LYS A 139 -5.35 0.51 5.93
CA LYS A 139 -4.56 1.22 6.94
C LYS A 139 -5.30 2.48 7.43
N PRO A 140 -5.13 2.85 8.72
CA PRO A 140 -4.55 2.05 9.80
C PRO A 140 -5.55 1.00 10.33
N ILE A 141 -5.05 -0.06 10.96
CA ILE A 141 -5.87 -1.17 11.52
C ILE A 141 -6.85 -0.71 12.60
N ALA A 142 -6.50 0.35 13.33
CA ALA A 142 -7.35 1.01 14.32
C ALA A 142 -6.94 2.49 14.42
N GLU A 143 -7.69 3.29 15.17
CA GLU A 143 -7.40 4.73 15.37
C GLU A 143 -6.10 4.95 16.16
N ASP A 144 -5.75 4.01 17.02
CA ASP A 144 -4.57 4.10 17.87
C ASP A 144 -3.76 2.80 17.91
N ARG A 145 -2.51 2.94 18.39
CA ARG A 145 -1.56 1.84 18.48
C ARG A 145 -1.99 0.75 19.48
N PRO A 146 -2.37 1.04 20.74
CA PRO A 146 -2.92 0.03 21.65
C PRO A 146 -4.04 -0.84 21.04
N SER A 147 -4.99 -0.22 20.34
CA SER A 147 -6.08 -0.92 19.66
C SER A 147 -5.56 -1.78 18.50
N THR A 148 -4.57 -1.30 17.76
CA THR A 148 -3.88 -2.09 16.72
C THR A 148 -3.15 -3.30 17.31
N VAL A 149 -2.48 -3.15 18.46
CA VAL A 149 -1.83 -4.27 19.18
C VAL A 149 -2.87 -5.34 19.54
N LYS A 150 -3.99 -4.93 20.13
CA LYS A 150 -5.09 -5.83 20.51
C LYS A 150 -5.64 -6.62 19.31
N CYS A 151 -5.79 -5.98 18.15
CA CYS A 151 -6.19 -6.66 16.90
C CYS A 151 -5.20 -7.75 16.50
N TYR A 152 -3.89 -7.47 16.52
CA TYR A 152 -2.87 -8.45 16.17
C TYR A 152 -2.70 -9.56 17.21
N GLU A 153 -2.85 -9.26 18.49
CA GLU A 153 -2.90 -10.27 19.55
C GLU A 153 -4.08 -11.22 19.38
N MET A 154 -5.26 -10.69 19.02
CA MET A 154 -6.42 -11.51 18.68
C MET A 154 -6.15 -12.40 17.47
N ALA A 155 -5.58 -11.85 16.39
CA ALA A 155 -5.26 -12.60 15.18
C ALA A 155 -4.31 -13.77 15.48
N LYS A 156 -3.26 -13.52 16.27
CA LYS A 156 -2.32 -14.54 16.76
C LYS A 156 -3.03 -15.59 17.61
N LYS A 157 -3.91 -15.17 18.53
CA LYS A 157 -4.65 -16.07 19.43
C LYS A 157 -5.57 -17.03 18.67
N VAL A 158 -6.26 -16.56 17.63
CA VAL A 158 -7.20 -17.40 16.86
C VAL A 158 -6.52 -18.16 15.71
N GLY A 159 -5.26 -17.83 15.40
CA GLY A 159 -4.51 -18.44 14.31
C GLY A 159 -5.06 -18.07 12.93
N LYS A 160 -5.56 -16.83 12.76
CA LYS A 160 -6.08 -16.34 11.48
C LYS A 160 -5.28 -15.12 10.99
N PRO A 161 -5.10 -14.95 9.67
CA PRO A 161 -4.42 -13.80 9.12
C PRO A 161 -5.14 -12.49 9.45
N LEU A 162 -4.39 -11.48 9.88
CA LEU A 162 -4.77 -10.07 9.87
C LEU A 162 -3.74 -9.33 9.00
N PHE A 163 -4.18 -8.86 7.85
CA PHE A 163 -3.37 -8.18 6.85
C PHE A 163 -3.68 -6.70 6.84
N SER A 164 -2.64 -5.84 6.90
CA SER A 164 -2.79 -4.39 6.78
C SER A 164 -2.41 -3.95 5.36
N ALA A 165 -3.27 -3.13 4.74
CA ALA A 165 -3.15 -2.78 3.33
C ALA A 165 -2.05 -1.73 3.03
N PHE A 166 -0.78 -2.12 3.15
CA PHE A 166 0.37 -1.33 2.69
C PHE A 166 0.66 -1.59 1.21
N ASN A 167 -0.29 -1.25 0.36
CA ASN A 167 -0.31 -1.54 -1.08
C ASN A 167 0.96 -1.12 -1.84
N ARG A 168 1.66 -0.07 -1.38
CA ARG A 168 2.90 0.41 -2.01
C ARG A 168 4.03 -0.62 -1.96
N ARG A 169 4.09 -1.52 -0.96
CA ARG A 169 5.07 -2.62 -0.94
C ARG A 169 4.92 -3.54 -2.15
N PHE A 170 3.72 -3.63 -2.70
CA PHE A 170 3.38 -4.47 -3.84
C PHE A 170 3.50 -3.73 -5.19
N ASP A 171 3.95 -2.47 -5.19
CA ASP A 171 4.29 -1.77 -6.43
C ASP A 171 5.50 -2.42 -7.12
N PRO A 172 5.46 -2.72 -8.43
CA PRO A 172 6.58 -3.34 -9.14
C PRO A 172 7.89 -2.56 -9.02
N SER A 173 7.84 -1.23 -9.15
CA SER A 173 9.03 -0.39 -9.08
C SER A 173 9.63 -0.39 -7.67
N TYR A 174 8.80 -0.28 -6.63
CA TYR A 174 9.27 -0.27 -5.24
C TYR A 174 9.76 -1.63 -4.75
N SER A 175 9.06 -2.71 -5.09
CA SER A 175 9.50 -4.08 -4.77
C SER A 175 10.83 -4.43 -5.43
N ASN A 176 11.00 -4.12 -6.72
CA ASN A 176 12.28 -4.33 -7.41
C ASN A 176 13.41 -3.47 -6.80
N LEU A 177 13.15 -2.19 -6.50
CA LEU A 177 14.12 -1.31 -5.85
C LEU A 177 14.55 -1.87 -4.50
N LYS A 178 13.60 -2.26 -3.64
CA LYS A 178 13.88 -2.88 -2.34
C LYS A 178 14.75 -4.12 -2.50
N GLU A 179 14.41 -5.03 -3.41
CA GLU A 179 15.20 -6.24 -3.61
C GLU A 179 16.65 -5.94 -4.01
N ARG A 180 16.86 -4.99 -4.93
CA ARG A 180 18.19 -4.62 -5.42
C ARG A 180 19.02 -3.90 -4.36
N VAL A 181 18.40 -3.03 -3.56
CA VAL A 181 19.03 -2.44 -2.38
C VAL A 181 19.47 -3.55 -1.41
N ARG A 182 18.60 -4.53 -1.13
CA ARG A 182 18.93 -5.66 -0.22
C ARG A 182 19.96 -6.62 -0.77
N LYS A 183 20.09 -6.72 -2.10
CA LYS A 183 21.18 -7.45 -2.77
C LYS A 183 22.51 -6.67 -2.72
N GLY A 184 22.54 -5.48 -2.14
CA GLY A 184 23.75 -4.68 -1.93
C GLY A 184 24.22 -3.89 -3.14
N GLU A 185 23.34 -3.67 -4.12
CA GLU A 185 23.67 -2.99 -5.39
C GLU A 185 24.24 -1.58 -5.18
N VAL A 186 23.70 -0.84 -4.20
CA VAL A 186 24.17 0.52 -3.84
C VAL A 186 25.22 0.52 -2.72
N GLY A 187 25.58 -0.65 -2.17
CA GLY A 187 26.44 -0.76 -0.99
C GLY A 187 25.69 -0.44 0.32
N HIS A 188 26.40 0.09 1.32
CA HIS A 188 25.75 0.64 2.51
C HIS A 188 24.94 1.88 2.12
N VAL A 189 23.65 1.90 2.46
CA VAL A 189 22.78 3.03 2.13
C VAL A 189 23.19 4.22 2.99
N HIS A 190 23.60 5.32 2.37
CA HIS A 190 23.91 6.56 3.08
C HIS A 190 22.67 7.43 3.21
N MET A 191 21.86 7.48 2.13
CA MET A 191 20.66 8.30 2.05
C MET A 191 19.53 7.51 1.40
N ILE A 192 18.35 7.57 1.98
CA ILE A 192 17.10 7.12 1.36
C ILE A 192 16.08 8.24 1.41
N LYS A 193 15.40 8.49 0.29
CA LYS A 193 14.47 9.60 0.17
C LYS A 193 13.17 9.17 -0.46
N THR A 194 12.06 9.67 0.09
CA THR A 194 10.77 9.65 -0.59
C THR A 194 10.29 11.06 -0.91
N VAL A 195 9.52 11.16 -1.99
CA VAL A 195 8.66 12.32 -2.27
C VAL A 195 7.26 11.81 -2.50
N SER A 196 6.32 12.29 -1.70
CA SER A 196 4.91 11.90 -1.72
C SER A 196 4.03 13.14 -1.74
N ARG A 197 3.35 13.42 -2.87
CA ARG A 197 2.48 14.60 -2.98
C ARG A 197 1.13 14.21 -3.54
N ASP A 198 0.09 14.46 -2.76
CA ASP A 198 -1.27 14.03 -3.07
C ASP A 198 -1.86 14.81 -4.26
N SER A 199 -2.64 14.10 -5.05
CA SER A 199 -3.45 14.63 -6.13
C SER A 199 -4.66 13.71 -6.34
N PRO A 200 -5.88 14.24 -6.42
CA PRO A 200 -6.25 15.59 -6.00
C PRO A 200 -6.05 15.79 -4.49
N LEU A 201 -6.10 17.05 -4.04
CA LEU A 201 -6.23 17.38 -2.63
C LEU A 201 -7.48 16.67 -2.04
N PRO A 202 -7.36 15.91 -0.93
CA PRO A 202 -8.52 15.29 -0.29
C PRO A 202 -9.55 16.32 0.20
N SER A 203 -10.82 15.92 0.27
CA SER A 203 -11.87 16.80 0.79
C SER A 203 -11.66 17.12 2.27
N LEU A 204 -12.08 18.32 2.69
CA LEU A 204 -11.98 18.73 4.10
C LEU A 204 -12.74 17.80 5.04
N ASP A 205 -13.88 17.26 4.61
CA ASP A 205 -14.66 16.32 5.43
C ASP A 205 -13.92 15.02 5.68
N TYR A 206 -13.13 14.55 4.70
CA TYR A 206 -12.22 13.43 4.92
C TYR A 206 -11.07 13.82 5.86
N LEU A 207 -10.44 14.97 5.62
CA LEU A 207 -9.26 15.40 6.40
C LEU A 207 -9.58 15.52 7.90
N LYS A 208 -10.76 16.04 8.26
CA LYS A 208 -11.24 16.14 9.66
C LYS A 208 -11.26 14.80 10.41
N VAL A 209 -11.40 13.68 9.71
CA VAL A 209 -11.49 12.33 10.31
C VAL A 209 -10.32 11.43 9.91
N SER A 210 -9.33 11.96 9.20
CA SER A 210 -8.23 11.16 8.61
C SER A 210 -7.17 10.72 9.62
N GLY A 211 -7.13 11.33 10.81
CA GLY A 211 -6.03 11.14 11.76
C GLY A 211 -4.80 12.00 11.46
N ALA A 212 -4.98 13.15 10.78
CA ALA A 212 -3.92 14.07 10.36
C ALA A 212 -2.93 13.49 9.34
N ILE A 213 -2.14 14.36 8.71
CA ILE A 213 -1.21 13.98 7.63
C ILE A 213 -0.19 12.90 8.03
N PHE A 214 0.17 12.82 9.33
CA PHE A 214 1.15 11.87 9.85
C PHE A 214 0.65 10.43 9.82
N HIS A 215 -0.59 10.19 10.26
CA HIS A 215 -1.15 8.83 10.36
C HIS A 215 -1.90 8.42 9.09
N ASP A 216 -2.33 9.40 8.28
CA ASP A 216 -3.01 9.15 7.02
C ASP A 216 -2.05 9.00 5.83
N CYS A 217 -1.08 9.92 5.67
CA CYS A 217 -0.19 9.91 4.50
C CYS A 217 1.24 9.47 4.82
N LEU A 218 1.87 10.08 5.82
CA LEU A 218 3.29 9.86 6.13
C LEU A 218 3.59 8.39 6.49
N VAL A 219 2.64 7.65 7.06
CA VAL A 219 2.76 6.22 7.37
C VAL A 219 3.24 5.39 6.18
N HIS A 220 2.84 5.72 4.94
CA HIS A 220 3.29 5.00 3.77
C HIS A 220 4.76 5.24 3.45
N ASP A 221 5.26 6.45 3.67
CA ASP A 221 6.66 6.81 3.45
C ASP A 221 7.57 6.20 4.52
N ILE A 222 7.12 6.22 5.77
CA ILE A 222 7.80 5.54 6.89
C ILE A 222 7.88 4.04 6.62
N ASP A 223 6.75 3.43 6.23
CA ASP A 223 6.69 2.03 5.84
C ASP A 223 7.67 1.72 4.71
N MET A 224 7.66 2.52 3.65
CA MET A 224 8.54 2.32 2.49
C MET A 224 10.02 2.37 2.88
N ILE A 225 10.43 3.40 3.63
CA ILE A 225 11.83 3.56 4.04
C ILE A 225 12.26 2.40 4.94
N THR A 226 11.47 2.07 5.97
CA THR A 226 11.82 1.00 6.93
C THR A 226 11.78 -0.38 6.28
N TRP A 227 10.89 -0.62 5.31
CA TRP A 227 10.84 -1.85 4.53
C TRP A 227 12.01 -1.99 3.55
N VAL A 228 12.39 -0.91 2.87
CA VAL A 228 13.55 -0.90 1.96
C VAL A 228 14.85 -1.08 2.73
N LEU A 229 15.02 -0.46 3.90
CA LEU A 229 16.23 -0.57 4.73
C LEU A 229 16.26 -1.82 5.62
N GLY A 230 15.10 -2.22 6.15
CA GLY A 230 14.94 -3.29 7.16
C GLY A 230 15.56 -2.94 8.48
N GLU A 231 15.50 -1.65 8.76
CA GLU A 231 16.03 -0.99 9.92
C GLU A 231 15.02 0.08 10.30
N TYR A 232 15.02 0.45 11.58
CA TYR A 232 14.08 1.42 12.14
C TYR A 232 14.86 2.59 12.71
N PRO A 233 14.34 3.82 12.58
CA PRO A 233 15.06 5.00 13.03
C PRO A 233 15.13 5.05 14.56
N ASP A 234 16.21 5.60 15.09
CA ASP A 234 16.39 5.89 16.52
C ASP A 234 16.12 7.37 16.83
N LYS A 235 16.05 8.25 15.82
CA LYS A 235 15.68 9.67 15.96
C LYS A 235 14.87 10.16 14.77
N VAL A 236 13.94 11.07 15.04
CA VAL A 236 13.16 11.78 14.03
C VAL A 236 13.18 13.28 14.27
N SER A 237 13.21 14.06 13.20
CA SER A 237 13.10 15.51 13.23
C SER A 237 12.16 15.97 12.11
N VAL A 238 11.16 16.78 12.46
CA VAL A 238 10.12 17.19 11.52
C VAL A 238 9.97 18.71 11.48
N LEU A 239 9.86 19.23 10.26
CA LEU A 239 9.36 20.58 9.99
C LEU A 239 8.03 20.44 9.24
N ALA A 240 6.99 21.12 9.72
CA ALA A 240 5.66 21.05 9.12
C ALA A 240 5.00 22.43 9.07
N HIS A 241 4.20 22.68 8.04
CA HIS A 241 3.39 23.88 7.90
C HIS A 241 2.04 23.57 7.24
N ALA A 242 1.07 24.43 7.50
CA ALA A 242 -0.22 24.46 6.82
C ALA A 242 -0.28 25.70 5.92
N ASN A 243 0.10 25.55 4.65
CA ASN A 243 0.05 26.59 3.63
C ASN A 243 -1.38 26.82 3.09
N ILE A 244 -2.28 25.85 3.27
CA ILE A 244 -3.68 25.90 2.86
C ILE A 244 -4.53 26.36 4.06
N PRO A 245 -5.22 27.52 3.97
CA PRO A 245 -5.97 28.09 5.10
C PRO A 245 -7.01 27.15 5.71
N GLU A 246 -7.70 26.37 4.88
CA GLU A 246 -8.75 25.44 5.31
C GLU A 246 -8.20 24.25 6.09
N ILE A 247 -7.00 23.78 5.73
CA ILE A 247 -6.29 22.72 6.48
C ILE A 247 -5.77 23.27 7.80
N LYS A 248 -5.22 24.49 7.78
CA LYS A 248 -4.83 25.20 9.00
C LYS A 248 -6.00 25.37 9.97
N ALA A 249 -7.19 25.68 9.47
CA ALA A 249 -8.40 25.89 10.28
C ALA A 249 -8.86 24.62 11.03
N ILE A 250 -8.51 23.43 10.54
CA ILE A 250 -8.80 22.15 11.23
C ILE A 250 -7.63 21.65 12.09
N GLY A 251 -6.53 22.41 12.18
CA GLY A 251 -5.38 22.07 13.03
C GLY A 251 -4.46 20.97 12.48
N ASP A 252 -4.53 20.70 11.17
CA ASP A 252 -3.65 19.75 10.47
C ASP A 252 -2.57 20.49 9.65
N PHE A 253 -1.65 19.74 9.05
CA PHE A 253 -0.58 20.23 8.18
C PHE A 253 -0.77 19.74 6.74
N ASP A 254 -0.23 20.48 5.77
CA ASP A 254 -0.28 20.12 4.34
C ASP A 254 1.08 19.99 3.68
N THR A 255 2.14 20.41 4.36
CA THR A 255 3.50 20.39 3.85
C THR A 255 4.42 19.97 4.99
N VAL A 256 5.10 18.84 4.83
CA VAL A 256 5.91 18.19 5.87
C VAL A 256 7.25 17.75 5.29
N ALA A 257 8.33 18.06 5.99
CA ALA A 257 9.66 17.55 5.74
C ALA A 257 10.14 16.77 6.97
N VAL A 258 10.57 15.52 6.77
CA VAL A 258 11.03 14.63 7.85
C VAL A 258 12.47 14.23 7.59
N ASN A 259 13.30 14.27 8.63
CA ASN A 259 14.59 13.60 8.68
C ASN A 259 14.52 12.43 9.68
N LEU A 260 14.99 11.27 9.26
CA LEU A 260 15.09 10.05 10.04
C LEU A 260 16.57 9.70 10.21
N HIS A 261 17.02 9.37 11.41
CA HIS A 261 18.34 8.84 11.66
C HIS A 261 18.23 7.36 12.04
N PHE A 262 19.09 6.52 11.47
CA PHE A 262 19.13 5.09 11.72
C PHE A 262 20.42 4.70 12.45
N PRO A 263 20.40 3.67 13.33
CA PRO A 263 21.59 3.18 14.02
C PRO A 263 22.79 2.85 13.11
N SER A 264 22.55 2.42 11.87
CA SER A 264 23.57 2.15 10.87
C SER A 264 24.31 3.39 10.36
N GLY A 265 23.86 4.59 10.70
CA GLY A 265 24.33 5.86 10.16
C GLY A 265 23.61 6.29 8.88
N THR A 266 22.66 5.49 8.38
CA THR A 266 21.78 5.88 7.27
C THR A 266 20.95 7.11 7.67
N VAL A 267 20.74 8.03 6.73
CA VAL A 267 19.78 9.14 6.89
C VAL A 267 18.60 8.93 5.94
N GLY A 268 17.39 9.05 6.47
CA GLY A 268 16.15 9.06 5.69
C GLY A 268 15.60 10.47 5.55
N MET A 269 15.04 10.80 4.39
CA MET A 269 14.34 12.07 4.14
C MET A 269 12.97 11.83 3.52
N ILE A 270 11.94 12.50 4.03
CA ILE A 270 10.59 12.47 3.45
C ILE A 270 10.17 13.91 3.10
N ASP A 271 9.77 14.11 1.86
CA ASP A 271 9.08 15.31 1.35
C ASP A 271 7.61 14.93 1.11
N LEU A 272 6.71 15.46 1.94
CA LEU A 272 5.30 15.14 1.91
C LEU A 272 4.45 16.39 1.71
N SER A 273 3.48 16.31 0.79
CA SER A 273 2.48 17.37 0.61
C SER A 273 1.08 16.82 0.33
N ARG A 274 0.05 17.52 0.83
CA ARG A 274 -1.36 17.24 0.50
C ARG A 274 -1.78 17.71 -0.89
N ASN A 275 -0.92 18.43 -1.60
CA ASN A 275 -1.29 18.99 -2.89
C ASN A 275 -0.15 18.97 -3.91
N SER A 276 -0.47 18.49 -5.10
CA SER A 276 0.38 18.53 -6.28
C SER A 276 -0.44 18.89 -7.52
N SER A 277 -0.07 19.99 -8.16
CA SER A 277 -0.76 20.53 -9.33
C SER A 277 -0.48 19.78 -10.63
N TYR A 278 0.50 18.89 -10.64
CA TYR A 278 0.97 18.17 -11.83
C TYR A 278 0.71 16.66 -11.77
N GLY A 279 -0.05 16.20 -10.76
CA GLY A 279 -0.43 14.80 -10.56
C GLY A 279 0.16 14.19 -9.28
N TYR A 280 -0.03 12.89 -9.11
CA TYR A 280 0.31 12.14 -7.91
C TYR A 280 1.81 11.81 -7.86
N ASP A 281 2.62 12.68 -7.24
CA ASP A 281 4.08 12.57 -7.18
C ASP A 281 4.48 11.54 -6.12
N GLN A 282 5.05 10.43 -6.55
CA GLN A 282 5.46 9.29 -5.74
C GLN A 282 6.82 8.81 -6.23
N ARG A 283 7.88 9.21 -5.53
CA ARG A 283 9.27 8.89 -5.87
C ARG A 283 9.99 8.28 -4.67
N LEU A 284 10.93 7.38 -4.98
CA LEU A 284 11.78 6.73 -4.00
C LEU A 284 13.21 6.66 -4.55
N GLU A 285 14.19 7.00 -3.71
CA GLU A 285 15.60 6.96 -4.07
C GLU A 285 16.41 6.36 -2.93
N ALA A 286 17.36 5.49 -3.25
CA ALA A 286 18.35 4.96 -2.31
C ALA A 286 19.75 5.15 -2.89
N PHE A 287 20.61 5.83 -2.14
CA PHE A 287 21.97 6.18 -2.53
C PHE A 287 23.00 5.60 -1.55
N GLY A 288 24.10 5.09 -2.10
CA GLY A 288 25.26 4.62 -1.35
C GLY A 288 26.54 4.70 -2.19
N PRO A 289 27.67 4.22 -1.67
CA PRO A 289 28.98 4.39 -2.29
C PRO A 289 29.15 3.65 -3.63
N LYS A 290 28.26 2.69 -3.95
CA LYS A 290 28.30 1.95 -5.22
C LYS A 290 27.34 2.49 -6.28
N GLY A 291 26.50 3.47 -5.94
CA GLY A 291 25.55 4.06 -6.89
C GLY A 291 24.23 4.44 -6.25
N MET A 292 23.22 4.59 -7.10
CA MET A 292 21.88 5.02 -6.73
C MET A 292 20.83 4.22 -7.48
N LEU A 293 19.76 3.84 -6.79
CA LEU A 293 18.53 3.33 -7.39
C LEU A 293 17.41 4.34 -7.16
N GLN A 294 16.62 4.59 -8.20
CA GLN A 294 15.51 5.53 -8.15
C GLN A 294 14.29 4.97 -8.87
N ALA A 295 13.14 5.05 -8.21
CA ALA A 295 11.83 4.87 -8.80
C ALA A 295 11.22 6.27 -9.05
N THR A 296 10.99 6.60 -10.32
CA THR A 296 10.40 7.86 -10.76
C THR A 296 8.89 7.74 -10.94
N ASN A 297 8.21 8.85 -11.19
CA ASN A 297 6.79 8.83 -11.51
C ASN A 297 6.50 8.13 -12.84
N GLU A 298 5.43 7.35 -12.84
CA GLU A 298 4.90 6.71 -14.05
C GLU A 298 3.95 7.66 -14.79
N GLN A 299 3.93 7.51 -16.11
CA GLN A 299 3.07 8.22 -17.06
C GLN A 299 2.09 7.24 -17.70
N PHE A 300 0.87 7.70 -17.98
CA PHE A 300 -0.18 6.83 -18.55
C PHE A 300 -0.03 6.61 -20.06
N HIS A 301 0.90 7.31 -20.73
CA HIS A 301 1.31 7.03 -22.10
C HIS A 301 2.74 7.51 -22.36
N SER A 302 3.38 7.00 -23.42
CA SER A 302 4.77 7.31 -23.77
C SER A 302 4.93 8.36 -24.88
N VAL A 303 3.86 9.08 -25.26
CA VAL A 303 3.92 10.12 -26.30
C VAL A 303 4.81 11.29 -25.85
N HIS A 304 5.71 11.69 -26.74
CA HIS A 304 6.54 12.88 -26.63
C HIS A 304 6.20 13.80 -27.81
N SER A 305 5.98 15.09 -27.55
CA SER A 305 5.73 16.08 -28.60
C SER A 305 6.94 16.96 -28.82
N TYR A 306 7.26 17.22 -30.09
CA TYR A 306 8.38 18.05 -30.54
C TYR A 306 7.81 19.13 -31.48
N ASN A 307 7.35 20.24 -30.91
CA ASN A 307 6.70 21.32 -31.66
C ASN A 307 7.56 22.58 -31.64
N GLU A 308 8.02 23.00 -32.82
CA GLU A 308 8.80 24.23 -33.01
C GLU A 308 9.94 24.38 -31.98
N LEU A 309 9.97 25.48 -31.23
CA LEU A 309 10.96 25.80 -30.20
C LEU A 309 10.42 25.66 -28.77
N GLN A 310 9.33 24.91 -28.58
CA GLN A 310 8.65 24.77 -27.28
C GLN A 310 9.33 23.76 -26.34
N GLY A 311 10.39 23.09 -26.82
CA GLY A 311 11.01 21.97 -26.11
C GLY A 311 10.17 20.70 -26.21
N ILE A 312 10.56 19.69 -25.42
CA ILE A 312 9.88 18.39 -25.39
C ILE A 312 8.77 18.46 -24.34
N THR A 313 7.56 18.08 -24.73
CA THR A 313 6.46 17.83 -23.77
C THR A 313 6.13 16.34 -23.72
N THR A 314 5.76 15.86 -22.54
CA THR A 314 5.42 14.46 -22.28
C THR A 314 4.02 14.35 -21.66
N ALA A 315 3.55 13.13 -21.45
CA ALA A 315 2.35 12.89 -20.66
C ALA A 315 2.47 13.50 -19.25
N PRO A 316 1.36 13.96 -18.65
CA PRO A 316 1.28 14.09 -17.21
C PRO A 316 1.52 12.74 -16.52
N ILE A 317 1.98 12.79 -15.28
CA ILE A 317 2.02 11.61 -14.42
C ILE A 317 0.60 11.21 -14.02
N PHE A 318 0.43 10.03 -13.43
CA PHE A 318 -0.89 9.60 -12.96
C PHE A 318 -1.54 10.63 -12.02
N TYR A 319 -2.84 10.86 -12.19
CA TYR A 319 -3.55 11.89 -11.45
C TYR A 319 -3.80 11.55 -9.98
N SER A 320 -3.97 10.27 -9.63
CA SER A 320 -4.29 9.86 -8.26
C SER A 320 -3.81 8.45 -7.93
N PHE A 321 -3.82 8.09 -6.65
CA PHE A 321 -3.32 6.81 -6.13
C PHE A 321 -3.99 5.59 -6.76
N ALA A 322 -5.29 5.67 -7.10
CA ALA A 322 -6.04 4.54 -7.65
C ALA A 322 -5.47 4.08 -9.01
N SER A 323 -5.05 5.02 -9.86
CA SER A 323 -4.41 4.70 -11.13
C SER A 323 -2.91 4.42 -10.97
N ARG A 324 -2.19 5.23 -10.17
CA ARG A 324 -0.75 5.04 -9.93
C ARG A 324 -0.43 3.66 -9.33
N PHE A 325 -1.21 3.19 -8.37
CA PHE A 325 -0.95 1.95 -7.64
C PHE A 325 -1.86 0.78 -8.05
N MET A 326 -2.50 0.83 -9.23
CA MET A 326 -3.39 -0.24 -9.70
C MET A 326 -2.71 -1.62 -9.64
N ASN A 327 -1.46 -1.73 -10.12
CA ASN A 327 -0.69 -2.97 -10.05
C ASN A 327 -0.35 -3.37 -8.60
N GLY A 328 -0.09 -2.40 -7.73
CA GLY A 328 0.13 -2.62 -6.30
C GLY A 328 -1.09 -3.25 -5.63
N TYR A 329 -2.28 -2.68 -5.86
CA TYR A 329 -3.53 -3.22 -5.32
C TYR A 329 -3.83 -4.64 -5.83
N LEU A 330 -3.62 -4.92 -7.12
CA LEU A 330 -3.84 -6.26 -7.67
C LEU A 330 -2.90 -7.30 -7.03
N ARG A 331 -1.62 -6.96 -6.90
CA ARG A 331 -0.60 -7.84 -6.31
C ARG A 331 -0.82 -8.04 -4.81
N GLU A 332 -1.19 -6.97 -4.09
CA GLU A 332 -1.54 -7.01 -2.68
C GLU A 332 -2.73 -7.93 -2.43
N PHE A 333 -3.79 -7.80 -3.23
CA PHE A 333 -4.98 -8.63 -3.14
C PHE A 333 -4.64 -10.11 -3.35
N ASP A 334 -3.92 -10.44 -4.43
CA ASP A 334 -3.53 -11.82 -4.71
C ASP A 334 -2.60 -12.41 -3.65
N HIS A 335 -1.69 -11.60 -3.11
CA HIS A 335 -0.84 -11.99 -1.98
C HIS A 335 -1.67 -12.35 -0.75
N PHE A 336 -2.67 -11.54 -0.40
CA PHE A 336 -3.56 -11.86 0.71
C PHE A 336 -4.30 -13.19 0.49
N LEU A 337 -4.78 -13.47 -0.73
CA LEU A 337 -5.41 -14.75 -1.02
C LEU A 337 -4.44 -15.94 -0.89
N ASP A 338 -3.19 -15.77 -1.33
CA ASP A 338 -2.15 -16.79 -1.14
C ASP A 338 -1.82 -17.01 0.35
N VAL A 339 -1.86 -15.96 1.17
CA VAL A 339 -1.75 -16.06 2.64
C VAL A 339 -2.94 -16.83 3.22
N VAL A 340 -4.17 -16.55 2.80
CA VAL A 340 -5.38 -17.25 3.26
C VAL A 340 -5.33 -18.74 2.89
N HIS A 341 -4.78 -19.09 1.73
CA HIS A 341 -4.55 -20.47 1.32
C HIS A 341 -3.33 -21.14 1.98
N GLY A 342 -2.55 -20.40 2.77
CA GLY A 342 -1.37 -20.92 3.46
C GLY A 342 -0.18 -21.23 2.53
N LYS A 343 -0.12 -20.60 1.36
CA LYS A 343 0.97 -20.79 0.39
C LYS A 343 2.21 -19.96 0.69
N VAL A 344 1.99 -18.78 1.25
CA VAL A 344 3.03 -17.78 1.53
C VAL A 344 2.80 -17.16 2.90
N GLU A 345 3.85 -16.65 3.51
CA GLU A 345 3.75 -15.78 4.67
C GLU A 345 3.38 -14.35 4.25
N SER A 346 2.83 -13.57 5.17
CA SER A 346 2.50 -12.17 4.91
C SER A 346 3.77 -11.34 4.71
N GLU A 347 3.88 -10.59 3.60
CA GLU A 347 4.93 -9.60 3.39
C GLU A 347 4.75 -8.33 4.25
N VAL A 348 3.58 -8.19 4.88
CA VAL A 348 3.28 -7.13 5.85
C VAL A 348 3.21 -7.77 7.24
N ASN A 349 4.26 -7.58 8.05
CA ASN A 349 4.34 -8.12 9.40
C ASN A 349 3.68 -7.18 10.41
N SER A 350 3.00 -7.72 11.43
CA SER A 350 2.38 -6.92 12.49
C SER A 350 3.35 -5.98 13.21
N LYS A 351 4.60 -6.42 13.40
CA LYS A 351 5.64 -5.60 14.04
C LYS A 351 6.07 -4.42 13.16
N ASP A 352 6.09 -4.58 11.84
CA ASP A 352 6.31 -3.45 10.92
C ASP A 352 5.21 -2.40 11.10
N VAL A 353 3.95 -2.83 11.06
CA VAL A 353 2.79 -1.94 11.18
C VAL A 353 2.81 -1.17 12.51
N LEU A 354 3.13 -1.85 13.61
CA LEU A 354 3.26 -1.24 14.94
C LEU A 354 4.45 -0.29 15.06
N ALA A 355 5.55 -0.58 14.37
CA ALA A 355 6.72 0.29 14.31
C ALA A 355 6.42 1.56 13.49
N VAL A 356 5.79 1.41 12.32
CA VAL A 356 5.34 2.53 11.48
C VAL A 356 4.42 3.47 12.27
N SER A 357 3.43 2.91 12.99
CA SER A 357 2.54 3.71 13.85
C SER A 357 3.31 4.48 14.93
N LYS A 358 4.27 3.83 15.61
CA LYS A 358 5.10 4.48 16.63
C LYS A 358 5.96 5.62 16.06
N ILE A 359 6.53 5.43 14.88
CA ILE A 359 7.33 6.45 14.19
C ILE A 359 6.45 7.61 13.74
N ALA A 360 5.24 7.34 13.23
CA ALA A 360 4.29 8.38 12.84
C ALA A 360 3.89 9.27 14.02
N THR A 361 3.62 8.67 15.20
CA THR A 361 3.38 9.43 16.44
C THR A 361 4.57 10.29 16.83
N ALA A 362 5.80 9.76 16.75
CA ALA A 362 7.01 10.54 17.05
C ALA A 362 7.24 11.68 16.05
N CYS A 363 6.90 11.48 14.78
CA CYS A 363 6.96 12.53 13.76
C CYS A 363 5.96 13.65 14.06
N GLU A 364 4.73 13.31 14.45
CA GLU A 364 3.73 14.29 14.88
C GLU A 364 4.20 15.06 16.12
N GLU A 365 4.72 14.38 17.14
CA GLU A 365 5.29 15.00 18.34
C GLU A 365 6.41 15.97 17.98
N SER A 366 7.36 15.55 17.14
CA SER A 366 8.46 16.38 16.67
C SER A 366 7.97 17.64 15.96
N ALA A 367 6.98 17.51 15.07
CA ALA A 367 6.40 18.63 14.33
C ALA A 367 5.72 19.66 15.25
N ARG A 368 4.98 19.18 16.25
CA ARG A 368 4.24 20.04 17.19
C ARG A 368 5.16 20.70 18.22
N MET A 369 6.23 20.02 18.64
CA MET A 369 7.17 20.53 19.65
C MET A 369 8.36 21.30 19.06
N GLY A 370 8.63 21.16 17.76
CA GLY A 370 9.79 21.77 17.09
C GLY A 370 11.14 21.22 17.58
N LYS A 371 11.18 19.93 17.97
CA LYS A 371 12.36 19.27 18.55
C LYS A 371 12.58 17.90 17.96
N VAL A 372 13.81 17.40 18.04
CA VAL A 372 14.13 15.99 17.73
C VAL A 372 13.46 15.10 18.77
N VAL A 373 12.85 14.01 18.32
CA VAL A 373 12.27 12.95 19.18
C VAL A 373 13.13 11.70 19.03
N GLU A 374 13.57 11.13 20.15
CA GLU A 374 14.31 9.87 20.19
C GLU A 374 13.36 8.68 20.31
N LEU A 375 13.64 7.62 19.57
CA LEU A 375 12.87 6.38 19.55
C LEU A 375 13.66 5.27 20.23
N THR A 376 13.13 4.76 21.33
CA THR A 376 13.66 3.56 21.99
C THR A 376 12.87 2.33 21.57
N TRP A 377 13.56 1.28 21.14
CA TRP A 377 12.95 0.03 20.68
C TRP A 377 13.23 -1.11 21.66
N THR A 378 12.20 -1.84 22.05
CA THR A 378 12.37 -3.12 22.76
C THR A 378 12.50 -4.28 21.77
N LYS A 379 13.11 -5.40 22.19
CA LYS A 379 13.30 -6.58 21.32
C LYS A 379 11.99 -7.13 20.75
N ASP A 380 10.90 -7.00 21.50
CA ASP A 380 9.59 -7.50 21.08
C ASP A 380 8.87 -6.60 20.08
N GLU A 381 9.30 -5.33 19.94
CA GLU A 381 8.67 -4.37 19.03
C GLU A 381 9.14 -4.48 17.58
N LEU A 382 10.30 -5.08 17.32
CA LEU A 382 10.90 -5.16 15.98
C LEU A 382 10.87 -6.59 15.41
N PRO A 383 10.67 -6.77 14.08
CA PRO A 383 10.56 -8.08 13.46
C PRO A 383 11.87 -8.87 13.43
N PHE A 384 13.01 -8.19 13.56
CA PHE A 384 14.32 -8.81 13.61
C PHE A 384 14.92 -8.65 15.00
N ASN A 385 15.55 -9.71 15.51
CA ASN A 385 16.51 -9.57 16.61
C ASN A 385 17.72 -8.83 16.05
N LEU A 386 17.74 -7.50 16.19
CA LEU A 386 18.94 -6.69 15.96
C LEU A 386 20.08 -7.13 16.86
#